data_AF-A0A6J1WYS3-F1
#
_entry.id   AF-A0A6J1WYS3-F1
#
_cell.length_a   1.000
_cell.length_b   1.000
_cell.length_c   1.000
_cell.angle_alpha   90.00
_cell.angle_beta   90.00
_cell.angle_gamma   90.00
#
_symmetry.space_group_name_H-M   'P 1'
#
loop_
_entity.id
_entity.type
_entity.pdbx_description
1 polymer ?
#
loop_
_entity_poly.entity_id
_entity_poly.type
_entity_poly.pdbx_seq_one_letter_code
_entity_poly.pdbx_strand_id
1 'polypeptide(L)'
;MDTKIVVFICIMGVASAGVVAPLPLARVDPLPQYSYGYDVQDALTGDYKGHQEHRNGDLVTGSYTVVDPDGTRRIVDYAADPLNGFNAVVRREPLVVAAPARVVAPAPVVAPAPVLPRAPILAPAPAPLLAPAPAPLLAPRLPSPYFF
;
A
#
# COMPACT_ATOMS: atom_id res chain seq x y z
N MET A 1 52.30 6.54 -66.12
CA MET A 1 50.87 6.54 -65.71
C MET A 1 50.33 7.92 -65.98
N ASP A 2 49.51 8.03 -67.02
CA ASP A 2 49.13 9.29 -67.62
C ASP A 2 48.05 9.99 -66.79
N THR A 3 48.36 11.19 -66.31
CA THR A 3 47.51 11.98 -65.39
C THR A 3 46.10 12.24 -65.93
N LYS A 4 45.90 12.11 -67.25
CA LYS A 4 44.56 12.16 -67.89
C LYS A 4 43.65 10.99 -67.53
N ILE A 5 44.19 9.79 -67.29
CA ILE A 5 43.39 8.58 -66.98
C ILE A 5 42.87 8.65 -65.54
N VAL A 6 43.66 9.17 -64.60
CA VAL A 6 43.27 9.33 -63.20
C VAL A 6 42.16 10.39 -63.04
N VAL A 7 42.26 11.50 -63.78
CA VAL A 7 41.25 12.58 -63.74
C VAL A 7 39.91 12.11 -64.32
N PHE A 8 39.92 11.25 -65.35
CA PHE A 8 38.69 10.78 -65.97
C PHE A 8 37.89 9.80 -65.08
N ILE A 9 38.58 8.97 -64.29
CA ILE A 9 37.94 8.05 -63.34
C ILE A 9 37.36 8.80 -62.14
N CYS A 10 37.99 9.90 -61.70
CA CYS A 10 37.47 10.71 -60.58
C CYS A 10 36.15 11.43 -60.89
N ILE A 11 35.80 11.69 -62.16
CA ILE A 11 34.62 12.49 -62.53
C ILE A 11 33.35 11.63 -62.65
N MET A 12 33.45 10.33 -62.95
CA MET A 12 32.28 9.48 -63.23
C MET A 12 31.62 8.85 -61.98
N GLY A 13 32.16 9.08 -60.78
CA GLY A 13 31.67 8.46 -59.53
C GLY A 13 30.53 9.19 -58.81
N VAL A 14 30.06 10.34 -59.31
CA VAL A 14 29.10 11.21 -58.60
C VAL A 14 27.81 11.34 -59.40
N ALA A 15 27.01 10.28 -59.48
CA ALA A 15 25.67 10.39 -60.10
C ALA A 15 24.70 9.31 -59.62
N SER A 16 24.36 9.29 -58.33
CA SER A 16 23.06 8.75 -57.88
C SER A 16 22.62 9.32 -56.54
N ALA A 17 22.41 10.64 -56.50
CA ALA A 17 21.57 11.21 -55.44
C ALA A 17 20.11 10.91 -55.81
N GLY A 18 19.51 9.91 -55.16
CA GLY A 18 18.07 9.67 -55.26
C GLY A 18 17.31 10.93 -54.85
N VAL A 19 16.39 11.38 -55.69
CA VAL A 19 15.47 12.47 -55.36
C VAL A 19 14.56 11.96 -54.24
N VAL A 20 14.86 12.35 -52.99
CA VAL A 20 13.95 12.16 -51.87
C VAL A 20 12.79 13.10 -52.11
N ALA A 21 11.61 12.55 -52.39
CA ALA A 21 10.39 13.35 -52.47
C ALA A 21 10.26 14.14 -51.16
N PRO A 22 9.97 15.46 -51.20
CA PRO A 22 9.73 16.21 -49.98
C PRO A 22 8.58 15.54 -49.24
N LEU A 23 8.85 15.15 -47.98
CA LEU A 23 7.77 14.71 -47.09
C LEU A 23 6.68 15.78 -47.14
N PRO A 24 5.39 15.41 -47.26
CA PRO A 24 4.33 16.39 -47.20
C PRO A 24 4.52 17.18 -45.91
N LEU A 25 4.81 18.47 -46.04
CA LEU A 25 4.88 19.37 -44.89
C LEU A 25 3.56 19.18 -44.16
N ALA A 26 3.63 18.71 -42.90
CA ALA A 26 2.46 18.61 -42.06
C ALA A 26 1.73 19.95 -42.16
N ARG A 27 0.45 19.92 -42.56
CA ARG A 27 -0.36 21.12 -42.70
C ARG A 27 -0.39 21.79 -41.32
N VAL A 28 0.35 22.89 -41.20
CA VAL A 28 0.35 23.72 -39.99
C VAL A 28 -1.03 24.36 -39.91
N ASP A 29 -1.76 24.04 -38.85
CA ASP A 29 -2.99 24.74 -38.52
C ASP A 29 -2.64 26.17 -38.08
N PRO A 30 -3.14 27.23 -38.75
CA PRO A 30 -2.87 28.60 -38.35
C PRO A 30 -3.51 28.98 -37.01
N LEU A 31 -4.46 28.20 -36.50
CA LEU A 31 -5.09 28.42 -35.19
C LEU A 31 -5.27 27.09 -34.46
N PRO A 32 -4.18 26.47 -33.95
CA PRO A 32 -4.25 25.17 -33.32
C PRO A 32 -5.11 25.21 -32.04
N GLN A 33 -6.02 24.25 -31.91
CA GLN A 33 -6.91 24.12 -30.77
C GLN A 33 -6.89 22.71 -30.20
N TYR A 34 -6.85 22.61 -28.88
CA TYR A 34 -7.05 21.36 -28.17
C TYR A 34 -7.60 21.60 -26.77
N SER A 35 -8.19 20.55 -26.20
CA SER A 35 -8.50 20.47 -24.78
C SER A 35 -8.23 19.06 -24.30
N TYR A 36 -7.54 18.92 -23.18
CA TYR A 36 -7.37 17.62 -22.52
C TYR A 36 -7.33 17.79 -21.01
N GLY A 37 -7.54 16.68 -20.31
CA GLY A 37 -7.38 16.63 -18.87
C GLY A 37 -7.39 15.19 -18.37
N TYR A 38 -6.92 15.01 -17.15
CA TYR A 38 -6.95 13.76 -16.42
C TYR A 38 -7.18 14.00 -14.94
N ASP A 39 -7.64 12.96 -14.25
CA ASP A 39 -7.88 12.97 -12.83
C ASP A 39 -7.49 11.59 -12.25
N VAL A 40 -6.81 11.61 -11.11
CA VAL A 40 -6.36 10.42 -10.38
C VAL A 40 -6.88 10.53 -8.95
N GLN A 41 -7.63 9.51 -8.53
CA GLN A 41 -8.16 9.35 -7.18
C GLN A 41 -7.89 7.93 -6.70
N ASP A 42 -6.70 7.71 -6.16
CA ASP A 42 -6.30 6.42 -5.63
C ASP A 42 -6.18 6.46 -4.11
N ALA A 43 -7.19 5.93 -3.42
CA ALA A 43 -7.21 5.85 -1.97
C ALA A 43 -6.20 4.85 -1.38
N LEU A 44 -5.71 3.88 -2.15
CA LEU A 44 -4.76 2.89 -1.68
C LEU A 44 -3.35 3.48 -1.60
N THR A 45 -2.92 4.18 -2.66
CA THR A 45 -1.61 4.85 -2.69
C THR A 45 -1.66 6.26 -2.10
N GLY A 46 -2.85 6.84 -1.93
CA GLY A 46 -3.04 8.22 -1.48
C GLY A 46 -2.80 9.25 -2.60
N ASP A 47 -2.80 8.82 -3.85
CA ASP A 47 -2.54 9.68 -5.01
C ASP A 47 -3.79 10.42 -5.44
N TYR A 48 -3.77 11.73 -5.24
CA TYR A 48 -4.83 12.65 -5.65
C TYR A 48 -4.21 13.78 -6.46
N LYS A 49 -4.44 13.74 -7.77
CA LYS A 49 -3.98 14.78 -8.70
C LYS A 49 -4.91 14.91 -9.89
N GLY A 50 -5.03 16.13 -10.38
CA GLY A 50 -5.81 16.43 -11.58
C GLY A 50 -5.07 17.43 -12.46
N HIS A 51 -5.38 17.42 -13.74
CA HIS A 51 -4.83 18.36 -14.69
C HIS A 51 -5.83 18.61 -15.81
N GLN A 52 -5.87 19.85 -16.28
CA GLN A 52 -6.62 20.24 -17.45
C GLN A 52 -5.88 21.35 -18.18
N GLU A 53 -5.91 21.30 -19.51
CA GLU A 53 -5.32 22.29 -20.37
C GLU A 53 -6.18 22.51 -21.60
N HIS A 54 -6.28 23.78 -22.00
CA HIS A 54 -6.91 24.21 -23.23
C HIS A 54 -5.93 25.09 -24.01
N ARG A 55 -5.87 24.89 -25.32
CA ARG A 55 -5.16 25.75 -26.25
C ARG A 55 -6.12 26.35 -27.25
N ASN A 56 -5.94 27.63 -27.51
CA ASN A 56 -6.58 28.36 -28.59
C ASN A 56 -5.56 29.27 -29.29
N GLY A 57 -5.09 28.83 -30.46
CA GLY A 57 -4.06 29.56 -31.20
C GLY A 57 -2.73 29.54 -30.44
N ASP A 58 -2.28 30.72 -30.01
CA ASP A 58 -1.05 30.90 -29.24
C ASP A 58 -1.28 31.02 -27.73
N LEU A 59 -2.55 31.04 -27.30
CA LEU A 59 -2.90 31.04 -25.87
C LEU A 59 -3.08 29.62 -25.37
N VAL A 60 -2.32 29.25 -24.34
CA VAL A 60 -2.52 28.02 -23.57
C VAL A 60 -2.94 28.40 -22.16
N THR A 61 -4.00 27.80 -21.65
CA THR A 61 -4.46 27.98 -20.27
C THR A 61 -4.75 26.64 -19.64
N GLY A 62 -4.49 26.49 -18.34
CA GLY A 62 -4.81 25.26 -17.66
C GLY A 62 -4.68 25.37 -16.16
N SER A 63 -4.95 24.25 -15.50
CA SER A 63 -4.73 24.11 -14.07
C SER A 63 -4.29 22.71 -13.73
N TYR A 64 -3.37 22.55 -12.77
CA TYR A 64 -3.13 21.26 -12.14
C TYR A 64 -3.35 21.31 -10.64
N THR A 65 -3.72 20.17 -10.07
CA THR A 65 -3.86 19.97 -8.64
C THR A 65 -3.02 18.78 -8.19
N VAL A 66 -2.40 18.90 -7.02
CA VAL A 66 -1.66 17.80 -6.40
C VAL A 66 -1.78 17.93 -4.89
N VAL A 67 -1.99 16.79 -4.22
CA VAL A 67 -1.89 16.72 -2.77
C VAL A 67 -0.42 16.58 -2.39
N ASP A 68 0.11 17.60 -1.72
CA ASP A 68 1.47 17.64 -1.21
C ASP A 68 1.58 16.78 0.08
N PRO A 69 2.78 16.27 0.41
CA PRO A 69 2.99 15.38 1.58
C PRO A 69 2.72 16.06 2.92
N ASP A 70 2.63 17.39 2.94
CA ASP A 70 2.23 18.18 4.11
C ASP A 70 0.71 18.18 4.36
N GLY A 71 -0.07 17.48 3.53
CA GLY A 71 -1.53 17.40 3.64
C GLY A 71 -2.25 18.63 3.07
N THR A 72 -1.58 19.45 2.26
CA THR A 72 -2.19 20.55 1.52
C THR A 72 -2.44 20.17 0.07
N ARG A 73 -3.49 20.74 -0.54
CA ARG A 73 -3.75 20.68 -1.97
C ARG A 73 -3.13 21.91 -2.59
N ARG A 74 -2.15 21.69 -3.45
CA ARG A 74 -1.59 22.72 -4.31
C ARG A 74 -2.40 22.79 -5.59
N ILE A 75 -2.91 23.97 -5.90
CA ILE A 75 -3.59 24.31 -7.14
C ILE A 75 -2.72 25.31 -7.88
N VAL A 76 -2.44 25.04 -9.15
CA VAL A 76 -1.69 25.96 -9.99
C VAL A 76 -2.50 26.26 -11.22
N ASP A 77 -2.94 27.50 -11.36
CA ASP A 77 -3.59 28.02 -12.55
C ASP A 77 -2.53 28.71 -13.41
N TYR A 78 -2.47 28.40 -14.69
CA TYR A 78 -1.44 28.93 -15.57
C TYR A 78 -2.00 29.40 -16.91
N ALA A 79 -1.29 30.35 -17.51
CA ALA A 79 -1.50 30.85 -18.85
C ALA A 79 -0.14 31.04 -19.54
N ALA A 80 -0.08 30.77 -20.84
CA ALA A 80 1.09 31.02 -21.67
C ALA A 80 0.68 31.67 -22.98
N ASP A 81 1.35 32.77 -23.33
CA ASP A 81 1.17 33.48 -24.59
C ASP A 81 2.50 34.10 -25.09
N PRO A 82 2.61 34.53 -26.36
CA PRO A 82 3.85 35.07 -26.92
C PRO A 82 4.31 36.40 -26.32
N LEU A 83 3.41 37.17 -25.72
CA LEU A 83 3.68 38.51 -25.20
C LEU A 83 4.15 38.47 -23.74
N ASN A 84 3.47 37.70 -22.89
CA ASN A 84 3.73 37.61 -21.45
C ASN A 84 4.55 36.37 -21.06
N GLY A 85 4.73 35.42 -21.98
CA GLY A 85 5.34 34.12 -21.69
C GLY A 85 4.45 33.27 -20.78
N PHE A 86 5.06 32.34 -20.04
CA PHE A 86 4.36 31.50 -19.06
C PHE A 86 4.21 32.21 -17.73
N ASN A 87 2.97 32.30 -17.24
CA ASN A 87 2.63 32.85 -15.92
C ASN A 87 1.74 31.86 -15.17
N ALA A 88 1.97 31.72 -13.86
CA ALA A 88 1.20 30.82 -13.01
C ALA A 88 0.91 31.43 -11.64
N VAL A 89 -0.30 31.17 -11.14
CA VAL A 89 -0.73 31.52 -9.78
C VAL A 89 -0.85 30.25 -8.98
N VAL A 90 -0.07 30.15 -7.91
CA VAL A 90 -0.04 28.98 -7.03
C VAL A 90 -0.84 29.26 -5.78
N ARG A 91 -1.79 28.37 -5.47
CA ARG A 91 -2.61 28.39 -4.26
C ARG A 91 -2.38 27.10 -3.50
N ARG A 92 -2.31 27.19 -2.17
CA ARG A 92 -2.24 26.04 -1.27
C ARG A 92 -3.41 26.11 -0.31
N GLU A 93 -4.16 25.03 -0.21
CA GLU A 93 -5.28 24.92 0.72
C GLU A 93 -5.18 23.62 1.53
N PRO A 94 -5.55 23.62 2.82
CA PRO A 94 -5.56 22.39 3.60
C PRO A 94 -6.58 21.41 3.01
N LEU A 95 -6.24 20.11 2.97
CA LEU A 95 -7.25 19.09 2.71
C LEU A 95 -8.19 19.08 3.90
N VAL A 96 -9.41 19.59 3.74
CA VAL A 96 -10.49 19.35 4.70
C VAL A 96 -10.86 17.87 4.55
N VAL A 97 -10.09 17.02 5.21
CA VAL A 97 -10.51 15.67 5.50
C VAL A 97 -11.64 15.84 6.51
N ALA A 98 -12.89 15.81 6.03
CA ALA A 98 -13.98 15.37 6.88
C ALA A 98 -13.53 14.01 7.40
N ALA A 99 -13.03 13.97 8.63
CA ALA A 99 -12.59 12.74 9.26
C ALA A 99 -13.71 11.72 9.02
N PRO A 100 -13.43 10.55 8.41
CA PRO A 100 -14.46 9.52 8.34
C PRO A 100 -14.91 9.33 9.77
N ALA A 101 -16.20 9.61 10.03
CA ALA A 101 -16.77 9.48 11.36
C ALA A 101 -16.27 8.16 11.89
N ARG A 102 -15.40 8.21 12.91
CA ARG A 102 -14.84 7.00 13.50
C ARG A 102 -16.07 6.23 13.91
N VAL A 103 -16.40 5.16 13.19
CA VAL A 103 -17.40 4.21 13.65
C VAL A 103 -16.72 3.61 14.87
N VAL A 104 -17.00 4.23 16.01
CA VAL A 104 -16.67 3.69 17.31
C VAL A 104 -17.41 2.37 17.31
N ALA A 105 -16.68 1.28 17.07
CA ALA A 105 -17.22 -0.04 17.27
C ALA A 105 -17.86 -0.01 18.66
N PRO A 106 -19.16 -0.39 18.79
CA PRO A 106 -19.79 -0.41 20.10
C PRO A 106 -18.87 -1.19 21.03
N ALA A 107 -18.57 -0.60 22.20
CA ALA A 107 -17.70 -1.23 23.18
C ALA A 107 -18.16 -2.69 23.36
N PRO A 108 -17.23 -3.68 23.39
CA PRO A 108 -17.62 -5.05 23.58
C PRO A 108 -18.43 -5.12 24.88
N VAL A 109 -19.71 -5.49 24.77
CA VAL A 109 -20.54 -5.78 25.93
C VAL A 109 -19.87 -7.00 26.57
N VAL A 110 -19.16 -6.77 27.66
CA VAL A 110 -18.55 -7.84 28.45
C VAL A 110 -19.71 -8.69 28.96
N ALA A 111 -19.87 -9.88 28.39
CA ALA A 111 -20.82 -10.85 28.90
C ALA A 111 -20.48 -11.08 30.40
N PRO A 112 -21.47 -11.11 31.29
CA PRO A 112 -21.22 -11.42 32.69
C PRO A 112 -20.47 -12.76 32.78
N ALA A 113 -19.38 -12.78 33.55
CA ALA A 113 -18.56 -13.96 33.72
C ALA A 113 -19.44 -15.15 34.15
N PRO A 114 -19.27 -16.34 33.54
CA PRO A 114 -20.04 -17.51 33.93
C PRO A 114 -19.73 -17.81 35.41
N VAL A 115 -20.78 -17.76 36.25
CA VAL A 115 -20.67 -18.17 37.65
C VAL A 115 -20.48 -19.68 37.64
N LEU A 116 -19.24 -20.12 37.88
CA LEU A 116 -18.95 -21.54 38.03
C LEU A 116 -19.65 -22.07 39.29
N PRO A 117 -20.34 -23.22 39.22
CA PRO A 117 -20.90 -23.84 40.41
C PRO A 117 -19.77 -24.16 41.39
N ARG A 118 -20.01 -23.85 42.68
CA ARG A 118 -19.06 -24.15 43.75
C ARG A 118 -18.79 -25.65 43.77
N ALA A 119 -17.53 -26.05 43.61
CA ALA A 119 -17.14 -27.44 43.66
C ALA A 119 -17.59 -28.07 45.01
N PRO A 120 -18.13 -29.29 45.01
CA PRO A 120 -18.47 -29.97 46.24
C PRO A 120 -17.19 -30.23 47.03
N ILE A 121 -17.19 -29.82 48.31
CA ILE A 121 -16.11 -30.15 49.23
C ILE A 121 -16.19 -31.66 49.47
N LEU A 122 -15.22 -32.42 48.98
CA LEU A 122 -15.10 -33.84 49.32
C LEU A 122 -14.82 -33.93 50.82
N ALA A 123 -15.66 -34.64 51.56
CA ALA A 123 -15.37 -34.98 52.95
C ALA A 123 -14.06 -35.80 53.00
N PRO A 124 -13.19 -35.59 54.00
CA PRO A 124 -12.00 -36.39 54.16
C PRO A 124 -12.38 -37.87 54.34
N ALA A 125 -11.73 -38.75 53.58
CA ALA A 125 -11.95 -40.19 53.65
C ALA A 125 -11.62 -40.71 55.07
N PRO A 126 -12.42 -41.64 55.64
CA PRO A 126 -12.12 -42.20 56.95
C PRO A 126 -10.80 -42.99 56.90
N ALA A 127 -9.93 -42.75 57.89
CA ALA A 127 -8.66 -43.46 58.01
C ALA A 127 -8.90 -44.97 58.23
N PRO A 128 -8.11 -45.85 57.59
CA PRO A 128 -8.27 -47.30 57.78
C PRO A 128 -7.89 -47.69 59.21
N LEU A 129 -8.81 -48.36 59.89
CA LEU A 129 -8.54 -48.99 61.19
C LEU A 129 -7.60 -50.18 60.95
N LEU A 130 -6.33 -50.04 61.36
CA LEU A 130 -5.38 -51.14 61.42
C LEU A 130 -5.87 -52.18 62.44
N ALA A 131 -6.21 -53.38 61.96
CA ALA A 131 -6.50 -54.50 62.85
C ALA A 131 -5.22 -54.96 63.57
N PRO A 132 -5.27 -55.28 64.87
CA PRO A 132 -4.11 -55.78 65.61
C PRO A 132 -3.69 -57.17 65.11
N ALA A 133 -2.38 -57.37 65.00
CA ALA A 133 -1.78 -58.63 64.57
C ALA A 133 -2.05 -59.78 65.58
N PRO A 134 -2.25 -61.03 65.12
CA PRO A 134 -2.56 -62.15 66.02
C PRO A 134 -1.34 -62.54 66.87
N ALA A 135 -1.59 -62.80 68.16
CA ALA A 135 -0.58 -63.24 69.12
C ALA A 135 -0.10 -64.67 68.84
N PRO A 136 1.19 -65.00 69.10
CA PRO A 136 1.74 -66.32 68.81
C PRO A 136 1.15 -67.38 69.74
N LEU A 137 0.75 -68.52 69.16
CA LEU A 137 0.27 -69.70 69.87
C LEU A 137 1.43 -70.36 70.63
N LEU A 138 1.35 -70.38 71.97
CA LEU A 138 2.28 -71.14 72.80
C LEU A 138 1.95 -72.63 72.73
N ALA A 139 2.92 -73.45 72.35
CA ALA A 139 2.79 -74.90 72.28
C ALA A 139 2.70 -75.54 73.69
N PRO A 140 2.05 -76.71 73.84
CA PRO A 140 1.82 -77.35 75.13
C PRO A 140 3.12 -77.94 75.72
N ARG A 141 3.34 -77.76 77.02
CA ARG A 141 4.34 -78.51 77.79
C ARG A 141 3.67 -79.71 78.46
N LEU A 142 4.05 -80.91 78.01
CA LEU A 142 3.81 -82.20 78.69
C LEU A 142 4.86 -82.41 79.82
N PRO A 143 4.72 -83.44 80.67
CA PRO A 143 3.83 -83.50 81.82
C PRO A 143 4.61 -83.63 83.15
N SER A 144 3.87 -83.50 84.25
CA SER A 144 4.28 -83.82 85.63
C SER A 144 4.74 -85.28 85.76
N PRO A 145 5.69 -85.60 86.66
CA PRO A 145 5.24 -86.26 87.90
C PRO A 145 6.11 -86.00 89.15
N TYR A 146 5.47 -86.04 90.33
CA TYR A 146 6.01 -86.11 91.70
C TYR A 146 6.59 -84.81 92.31
N PHE A 147 6.07 -84.39 93.47
CA PHE A 147 6.73 -84.46 94.80
C PHE A 147 5.81 -83.82 95.88
N PHE A 148 5.46 -84.66 96.88
CA PHE A 148 4.91 -84.47 98.25
C PHE A 148 3.94 -83.33 98.59
#